data_AF-A0ABD0VMY4-F1
#
_entry.id   AF-A0ABD0VMY4-F1
#
_cell.length_a   1.000
_cell.length_b   1.000
_cell.length_c   1.000
_cell.angle_alpha   90.00
_cell.angle_beta   90.00
_cell.angle_gamma   90.00
#
_symmetry.space_group_name_H-M   'P 1'
#
loop_
_entity.id
_entity.type
_entity.pdbx_description
1 polymer ?
#
loop_
_entity_poly.entity_id
_entity_poly.type
_entity_poly.pdbx_seq_one_letter_code
_entity_poly.pdbx_strand_id
1 'polypeptide(L)'
;MPQVSGVRITYEGVNVADHLIHQHTLQNVNGVRGLMLDMYDFLNDIWLCHSFGGNCYNFTAFQPAKNVLKEIRNFLESNPSEVITIFIEDYVTSPQGLTKVFNASGLSKYWFPVSEMPKNGGDWPLLSDIISKNQRLLVFTSKKKKEASEGIAYEWNYVVENQYGDDGMKSGSCPNRAESSPMNTSSKSLILVNYFPDNPNSTAACAENSARLVSMLDTCHALSGNRWANFIAVDFYMESDGGGAPEATDIANGHMVCGCDNIAYCMENATFGTCKAAPPPKASIGSNPSSNQFPQQRSDACLTSSLSSFFFKLTVIHSFLLII
;
A
#
# COMPACT_ATOMS: atom_id res chain seq x y z
N MET A 1 -1.25 -24.58 3.43
CA MET A 1 -2.32 -23.56 3.41
C MET A 1 -1.68 -22.25 3.79
N PRO A 2 -1.86 -21.15 3.02
CA PRO A 2 -1.09 -19.94 3.28
C PRO A 2 -1.49 -19.37 4.65
N GLN A 3 -0.47 -19.11 5.47
CA GLN A 3 -0.63 -18.23 6.62
C GLN A 3 -1.00 -16.82 6.13
N VAL A 4 -1.28 -15.88 7.03
CA VAL A 4 -1.43 -14.45 6.65
C VAL A 4 -0.19 -13.88 5.93
N SER A 5 0.86 -14.68 5.75
CA SER A 5 2.06 -14.44 4.93
C SER A 5 1.82 -14.22 3.43
N GLY A 6 0.59 -14.00 2.95
CA GLY A 6 0.38 -13.47 1.59
C GLY A 6 0.64 -11.97 1.55
N VAL A 7 1.34 -11.47 0.52
CA VAL A 7 1.51 -10.03 0.27
C VAL A 7 0.15 -9.40 0.05
N ARG A 8 -0.07 -8.25 0.66
CA ARG A 8 -1.21 -7.37 0.44
C ARG A 8 -0.66 -6.02 -0.02
N ILE A 9 -1.19 -5.44 -1.08
CA ILE A 9 -0.86 -4.04 -1.41
C ILE A 9 -1.33 -3.16 -0.25
N THR A 10 -0.45 -2.36 0.35
CA THR A 10 -0.84 -1.29 1.29
C THR A 10 -0.63 0.03 0.60
N TYR A 11 -1.67 0.66 0.10
CA TYR A 11 -1.49 1.94 -0.58
C TYR A 11 -1.35 3.09 0.43
N GLU A 12 -0.38 4.00 0.23
CA GLU A 12 -0.25 5.19 1.09
C GLU A 12 -1.32 6.23 0.76
N GLY A 13 -1.90 6.79 1.82
CA GLY A 13 -3.08 7.64 1.84
C GLY A 13 -3.02 8.93 1.03
N VAL A 14 -1.92 9.28 0.38
CA VAL A 14 -1.82 10.60 -0.25
C VAL A 14 -2.87 10.80 -1.35
N ASN A 15 -3.35 9.71 -1.98
CA ASN A 15 -4.53 9.74 -2.87
C ASN A 15 -5.67 8.80 -2.49
N VAL A 16 -5.70 8.19 -1.30
CA VAL A 16 -6.94 7.51 -0.86
C VAL A 16 -8.06 8.55 -0.74
N ALA A 17 -7.72 9.77 -0.33
CA ALA A 17 -8.63 10.90 -0.44
C ALA A 17 -8.89 11.27 -1.90
N ASP A 18 -7.90 11.73 -2.66
CA ASP A 18 -8.14 12.29 -4.02
C ASP A 18 -8.76 11.29 -5.02
N HIS A 19 -8.52 9.98 -4.87
CA HIS A 19 -9.07 8.98 -5.78
C HIS A 19 -10.37 8.31 -5.29
N LEU A 20 -10.61 8.16 -3.98
CA LEU A 20 -11.96 7.82 -3.49
C LEU A 20 -12.93 9.01 -3.68
N ILE A 21 -12.40 10.26 -3.77
CA ILE A 21 -13.18 11.48 -4.01
C ILE A 21 -13.75 11.54 -5.44
N HIS A 22 -13.24 10.78 -6.43
CA HIS A 22 -13.63 11.01 -7.82
C HIS A 22 -14.40 9.94 -8.59
N GLN A 23 -14.53 8.67 -8.17
CA GLN A 23 -15.66 7.79 -8.63
C GLN A 23 -15.68 6.33 -8.16
N HIS A 24 -14.72 5.85 -7.36
CA HIS A 24 -14.62 4.41 -7.12
C HIS A 24 -14.74 4.08 -5.63
N THR A 25 -15.94 3.65 -5.22
CA THR A 25 -16.15 2.93 -3.95
C THR A 25 -15.12 1.81 -3.80
N LEU A 26 -14.78 1.41 -2.57
CA LEU A 26 -13.91 0.24 -2.35
C LEU A 26 -14.40 -1.08 -3.01
N GLN A 27 -15.61 -1.14 -3.56
CA GLN A 27 -16.03 -2.25 -4.44
C GLN A 27 -15.22 -2.32 -5.75
N ASN A 28 -14.57 -1.23 -6.16
CA ASN A 28 -13.78 -1.08 -7.37
C ASN A 28 -12.26 -0.93 -7.11
N VAL A 29 -11.77 -1.14 -5.88
CA VAL A 29 -10.31 -1.20 -5.66
C VAL A 29 -9.77 -2.50 -6.26
N ASN A 30 -9.01 -2.35 -7.33
CA ASN A 30 -8.37 -3.38 -8.16
C ASN A 30 -7.39 -4.29 -7.36
N GLY A 31 -7.90 -5.06 -6.40
CA GLY A 31 -7.11 -6.00 -5.58
C GLY A 31 -6.42 -5.40 -4.35
N VAL A 32 -6.56 -4.10 -4.07
CA VAL A 32 -5.96 -3.48 -2.86
C VAL A 32 -6.58 -4.04 -1.59
N ARG A 33 -5.75 -4.43 -0.61
CA ARG A 33 -6.16 -5.02 0.68
C ARG A 33 -5.49 -4.40 1.90
N GLY A 34 -4.69 -3.36 1.69
CA GLY A 34 -4.01 -2.57 2.71
C GLY A 34 -4.19 -1.08 2.43
N LEU A 35 -4.35 -0.28 3.47
CA LEU A 35 -4.54 1.17 3.40
C LEU A 35 -3.64 1.85 4.43
N MET A 36 -2.96 2.93 4.06
CA MET A 36 -2.29 3.85 4.98
C MET A 36 -3.16 5.10 5.10
N LEU A 37 -3.56 5.46 6.31
CA LEU A 37 -4.52 6.53 6.57
C LEU A 37 -3.99 7.48 7.64
N ASP A 38 -3.82 8.73 7.27
CA ASP A 38 -3.46 9.79 8.20
C ASP A 38 -4.72 10.27 8.90
N MET A 39 -4.78 10.12 10.22
CA MET A 39 -5.97 10.48 11.01
C MET A 39 -5.66 11.56 12.03
N TYR A 40 -6.47 12.62 12.01
CA TYR A 40 -6.32 13.79 12.88
C TYR A 40 -7.62 14.12 13.60
N ASP A 41 -7.50 14.72 14.80
CA ASP A 41 -8.61 15.48 15.37
C ASP A 41 -8.82 16.77 14.55
N PHE A 42 -10.01 16.94 13.98
CA PHE A 42 -10.35 18.14 13.21
C PHE A 42 -11.85 18.41 13.24
N LEU A 43 -12.26 19.68 13.41
CA LEU A 43 -13.67 20.09 13.47
C LEU A 43 -14.54 19.24 14.42
N ASN A 44 -13.98 18.87 15.58
CA ASN A 44 -14.60 18.01 16.60
C ASN A 44 -14.96 16.57 16.14
N ASP A 45 -14.29 16.07 15.10
CA ASP A 45 -14.39 14.68 14.64
C ASP A 45 -12.99 14.16 14.22
N ILE A 46 -12.91 12.90 13.78
CA ILE A 46 -11.70 12.32 13.21
C ILE A 46 -11.73 12.43 11.69
N TRP A 47 -10.71 13.08 11.12
CA TRP A 47 -10.61 13.36 9.69
C TRP A 47 -9.40 12.69 9.06
N LEU A 48 -9.54 12.35 7.78
CA LEU A 48 -8.40 12.08 6.91
C LEU A 48 -7.80 13.42 6.46
N CYS A 49 -6.49 13.55 6.61
CA CYS A 49 -5.78 14.80 6.38
C CYS A 49 -4.32 14.51 6.06
N HIS A 50 -3.73 15.18 5.07
CA HIS A 50 -2.28 15.07 4.80
C HIS A 50 -1.63 16.41 5.14
N SER A 51 -1.02 16.49 6.30
CA SER A 51 -0.72 17.76 6.95
C SER A 51 0.59 17.73 7.72
N PHE A 52 0.98 18.87 8.28
CA PHE A 52 2.27 19.05 8.95
C PHE A 52 2.11 19.56 10.38
N GLY A 53 3.14 19.34 11.19
CA GLY A 53 3.19 19.81 12.59
C GLY A 53 2.15 19.15 13.51
N GLY A 54 1.60 18.01 13.11
CA GLY A 54 0.59 17.27 13.88
C GLY A 54 -0.78 17.94 13.98
N ASN A 55 -1.07 18.90 13.09
CA ASN A 55 -2.36 19.58 13.04
C ASN A 55 -2.99 19.41 11.66
N CYS A 56 -4.32 19.29 11.60
CA CYS A 56 -5.07 19.34 10.35
C CYS A 56 -5.63 20.75 10.11
N TYR A 57 -5.61 21.19 8.86
CA TYR A 57 -6.11 22.50 8.43
C TYR A 57 -7.18 22.33 7.36
N ASN A 58 -8.01 23.35 7.15
CA ASN A 58 -9.07 23.29 6.13
C ASN A 58 -8.55 22.94 4.72
N PHE A 59 -7.32 23.35 4.38
CA PHE A 59 -6.73 23.11 3.06
C PHE A 59 -5.95 21.78 2.95
N THR A 60 -5.71 21.11 4.08
CA THR A 60 -5.08 19.78 4.14
C THR A 60 -6.08 18.67 4.48
N ALA A 61 -7.28 19.05 4.95
CA ALA A 61 -8.37 18.15 5.29
C ALA A 61 -9.06 17.64 4.03
N PHE A 62 -9.30 16.33 3.99
CA PHE A 62 -10.01 15.71 2.87
C PHE A 62 -11.47 15.43 3.19
N GLN A 63 -11.72 14.53 4.15
CA GLN A 63 -13.07 14.17 4.59
C GLN A 63 -13.05 13.49 5.98
N PRO A 64 -14.20 13.39 6.66
CA PRO A 64 -14.31 12.62 7.89
C PRO A 64 -13.91 11.16 7.67
N ALA A 65 -13.05 10.62 8.53
CA ALA A 65 -12.55 9.24 8.42
C ALA A 65 -13.67 8.20 8.45
N LYS A 66 -14.76 8.50 9.18
CA LYS A 66 -15.96 7.66 9.26
C LYS A 66 -16.54 7.29 7.89
N ASN A 67 -16.44 8.15 6.88
CA ASN A 67 -16.99 7.88 5.55
C ASN A 67 -16.21 6.76 4.86
N VAL A 68 -14.88 6.89 4.78
CA VAL A 68 -13.99 5.86 4.22
C VAL A 68 -14.11 4.55 5.02
N LEU A 69 -14.15 4.62 6.35
CA LEU A 69 -14.33 3.43 7.18
C LEU A 69 -15.68 2.71 6.92
N LYS A 70 -16.76 3.45 6.62
CA LYS A 70 -18.04 2.83 6.22
C LYS A 70 -17.95 2.15 4.85
N GLU A 71 -17.16 2.67 3.93
CA GLU A 71 -16.90 1.99 2.66
C GLU A 71 -16.15 0.68 2.88
N ILE A 72 -15.15 0.66 3.77
CA ILE A 72 -14.43 -0.57 4.14
C ILE A 72 -15.40 -1.58 4.74
N ARG A 73 -16.33 -1.13 5.60
CA ARG A 73 -17.38 -1.99 6.15
C ARG A 73 -18.23 -2.59 5.03
N ASN A 74 -18.71 -1.77 4.09
CA ASN A 74 -19.53 -2.24 2.98
C ASN A 74 -18.78 -3.27 2.11
N PHE A 75 -17.48 -3.05 1.88
CA PHE A 75 -16.62 -3.98 1.17
C PHE A 75 -16.50 -5.32 1.91
N LEU A 76 -16.19 -5.31 3.21
CA LEU A 76 -16.08 -6.53 4.01
C LEU A 76 -17.42 -7.27 4.15
N GLU A 77 -18.55 -6.56 4.19
CA GLU A 77 -19.90 -7.14 4.18
C GLU A 77 -20.22 -7.84 2.85
N SER A 78 -19.83 -7.23 1.72
CA SER A 78 -20.08 -7.77 0.39
C SER A 78 -19.10 -8.90 0.01
N ASN A 79 -17.94 -8.96 0.67
CA ASN A 79 -16.86 -9.90 0.36
C ASN A 79 -16.44 -10.68 1.62
N PRO A 80 -17.13 -11.77 1.98
CA PRO A 80 -16.95 -12.46 3.26
C PRO A 80 -15.58 -13.16 3.41
N SER A 81 -14.90 -13.45 2.30
CA SER A 81 -13.57 -14.07 2.30
C SER A 81 -12.42 -13.08 2.32
N GLU A 82 -12.71 -11.77 2.26
CA GLU A 82 -11.68 -10.74 2.16
C GLU A 82 -11.25 -10.23 3.52
N VAL A 83 -9.98 -9.85 3.62
CA VAL A 83 -9.39 -9.26 4.82
C VAL A 83 -8.70 -7.95 4.45
N ILE A 84 -8.92 -6.91 5.24
CA ILE A 84 -8.32 -5.59 5.07
C ILE A 84 -7.32 -5.33 6.19
N THR A 85 -6.22 -4.67 5.85
CA THR A 85 -5.26 -4.10 6.81
C THR A 85 -5.29 -2.58 6.71
N ILE A 86 -5.27 -1.88 7.84
CA ILE A 86 -5.16 -0.42 7.91
C ILE A 86 -3.94 -0.07 8.76
N PHE A 87 -3.08 0.77 8.22
CA PHE A 87 -1.99 1.45 8.91
C PHE A 87 -2.43 2.89 9.16
N ILE A 88 -2.37 3.35 10.40
CA ILE A 88 -2.81 4.70 10.77
C ILE A 88 -1.58 5.51 11.15
N GLU A 89 -1.29 6.55 10.36
CA GLU A 89 -0.44 7.64 10.85
C GLU A 89 -1.28 8.50 11.80
N ASP A 90 -1.10 8.24 13.09
CA ASP A 90 -2.06 8.64 14.11
C ASP A 90 -1.68 9.97 14.78
N TYR A 91 -2.46 11.01 14.47
CA TYR A 91 -2.42 12.32 15.11
C TYR A 91 -3.64 12.58 16.01
N VAL A 92 -4.40 11.53 16.34
CA VAL A 92 -5.60 11.61 17.16
C VAL A 92 -5.24 11.61 18.65
N THR A 93 -5.49 12.75 19.29
CA THR A 93 -5.27 13.00 20.71
C THR A 93 -6.55 12.90 21.55
N SER A 94 -7.73 13.00 20.93
CA SER A 94 -8.99 12.91 21.63
C SER A 94 -9.16 11.54 22.33
N PRO A 95 -9.69 11.50 23.56
CA PRO A 95 -9.82 10.25 24.30
C PRO A 95 -10.70 9.22 23.57
N GLN A 96 -10.12 8.04 23.29
CA GLN A 96 -10.73 6.95 22.53
C GLN A 96 -11.20 7.37 21.12
N GLY A 97 -10.57 8.38 20.51
CA GLY A 97 -11.01 8.93 19.22
C GLY A 97 -11.06 7.88 18.11
N LEU A 98 -10.03 7.03 18.01
CA LEU A 98 -9.98 5.97 17.01
C LEU A 98 -11.03 4.89 17.31
N THR A 99 -11.09 4.36 18.53
CA THR A 99 -12.11 3.37 18.93
C THR A 99 -13.53 3.89 18.64
N LYS A 100 -13.81 5.17 18.93
CA LYS A 100 -15.12 5.79 18.66
C LYS A 100 -15.44 5.85 17.18
N VAL A 101 -14.51 6.28 16.31
CA VAL A 101 -14.78 6.39 14.87
C VAL A 101 -14.94 5.01 14.21
N PHE A 102 -14.17 4.01 14.64
CA PHE A 102 -14.33 2.63 14.18
C PHE A 102 -15.64 1.99 14.66
N ASN A 103 -16.04 2.21 15.92
CA ASN A 103 -17.35 1.79 16.41
C ASN A 103 -18.49 2.45 15.61
N ALA A 104 -18.39 3.76 15.39
CA ALA A 104 -19.39 4.54 14.67
C ALA A 104 -19.49 4.20 13.17
N SER A 105 -18.44 3.64 12.58
CA SER A 105 -18.46 3.10 11.21
C SER A 105 -18.97 1.66 11.14
N GLY A 106 -19.07 0.95 12.27
CA GLY A 106 -19.53 -0.43 12.34
C GLY A 106 -18.45 -1.48 12.00
N LEU A 107 -17.18 -1.08 11.98
CA LEU A 107 -16.05 -1.95 11.63
C LEU A 107 -15.56 -2.83 12.79
N SER A 108 -15.84 -2.46 14.04
CA SER A 108 -15.30 -3.16 15.22
C SER A 108 -15.67 -4.65 15.30
N LYS A 109 -16.75 -5.07 14.64
CA LYS A 109 -17.14 -6.49 14.53
C LYS A 109 -16.17 -7.34 13.68
N TYR A 110 -15.29 -6.70 12.91
CA TYR A 110 -14.27 -7.37 12.09
C TYR A 110 -12.87 -7.33 12.72
N TRP A 111 -12.71 -6.72 13.90
CA TRP A 111 -11.39 -6.41 14.45
C TRP A 111 -10.58 -7.67 14.77
N PHE A 112 -9.36 -7.76 14.25
CA PHE A 112 -8.40 -8.78 14.63
C PHE A 112 -7.69 -8.38 15.93
N PRO A 113 -7.85 -9.14 17.03
CA PRO A 113 -7.42 -8.69 18.35
C PRO A 113 -5.90 -8.79 18.54
N VAL A 114 -5.31 -7.78 19.20
CA VAL A 114 -3.87 -7.74 19.55
C VAL A 114 -3.42 -8.97 20.34
N SER A 115 -4.29 -9.56 21.15
CA SER A 115 -3.99 -10.78 21.92
C SER A 115 -3.72 -12.02 21.05
N GLU A 116 -4.21 -12.03 19.81
CA GLU A 116 -3.98 -13.13 18.84
C GLU A 116 -2.87 -12.78 17.83
N MET A 117 -2.28 -11.58 17.89
CA MET A 117 -1.17 -11.20 17.02
C MET A 117 0.14 -11.87 17.49
N PRO A 118 0.95 -12.42 16.56
CA PRO A 118 2.20 -13.05 16.91
C PRO A 118 3.21 -12.05 17.45
N LYS A 119 4.12 -12.55 18.30
CA LYS A 119 5.23 -11.78 18.86
C LYS A 119 6.55 -12.46 18.50
N ASN A 120 7.63 -11.69 18.50
CA ASN A 120 8.99 -12.19 18.31
C ASN A 120 9.19 -12.98 17.01
N GLY A 121 8.60 -12.50 15.90
CA GLY A 121 8.74 -13.14 14.59
C GLY A 121 7.89 -14.39 14.40
N GLY A 122 6.95 -14.65 15.32
CA GLY A 122 6.03 -15.76 15.21
C GLY A 122 5.13 -15.68 13.97
N ASP A 123 4.65 -16.85 13.60
CA ASP A 123 3.70 -17.09 12.54
C ASP A 123 2.35 -16.43 12.83
N TRP A 124 1.78 -15.77 11.83
CA TRP A 124 0.41 -15.25 11.92
C TRP A 124 -0.59 -16.39 11.73
N PRO A 125 -1.82 -16.28 12.27
CA PRO A 125 -2.86 -17.27 12.04
C PRO A 125 -3.10 -17.54 10.55
N LEU A 126 -3.73 -18.68 10.24
CA LEU A 126 -4.13 -18.95 8.87
C LEU A 126 -5.17 -17.94 8.41
N LEU A 127 -5.12 -17.58 7.13
CA LEU A 127 -6.12 -16.69 6.54
C LEU A 127 -7.53 -17.29 6.67
N SER A 128 -7.65 -18.61 6.54
CA SER A 128 -8.90 -19.35 6.76
C SER A 128 -9.45 -19.17 8.17
N ASP A 129 -8.59 -19.13 9.18
CA ASP A 129 -9.00 -19.00 10.58
C ASP A 129 -9.51 -17.59 10.85
N ILE A 130 -8.79 -16.58 10.37
CA ILE A 130 -9.18 -15.17 10.44
C ILE A 130 -10.55 -14.95 9.77
N ILE A 131 -10.75 -15.52 8.58
CA ILE A 131 -12.01 -15.45 7.85
C ILE A 131 -13.13 -16.15 8.62
N SER A 132 -12.90 -17.38 9.10
CA SER A 132 -13.90 -18.18 9.80
C SER A 132 -14.40 -17.54 11.10
N LYS A 133 -13.50 -16.82 11.81
CA LYS A 133 -13.82 -16.05 13.02
C LYS A 133 -14.40 -14.66 12.71
N ASN A 134 -14.50 -14.29 11.44
CA ASN A 134 -14.89 -12.96 10.97
C ASN A 134 -14.00 -11.82 11.52
N GLN A 135 -12.75 -12.10 11.88
CA GLN A 135 -11.76 -11.13 12.41
C GLN A 135 -10.98 -10.46 11.26
N ARG A 136 -11.69 -10.00 10.24
CA ARG A 136 -11.15 -9.69 8.91
C ARG A 136 -10.59 -8.26 8.74
N LEU A 137 -10.33 -7.55 9.83
CA LEU A 137 -9.75 -6.21 9.83
C LEU A 137 -8.56 -6.14 10.79
N LEU A 138 -7.35 -5.99 10.24
CA LEU A 138 -6.15 -5.70 11.00
C LEU A 138 -5.93 -4.19 11.03
N VAL A 139 -5.67 -3.61 12.20
CA VAL A 139 -5.44 -2.16 12.35
C VAL A 139 -4.18 -1.92 13.15
N PHE A 140 -3.25 -1.18 12.55
CA PHE A 140 -2.01 -0.71 13.15
C PHE A 140 -2.05 0.80 13.33
N THR A 141 -1.38 1.30 14.37
CA THR A 141 -1.21 2.75 14.65
C THR A 141 0.24 3.07 14.95
N SER A 142 0.68 4.24 14.49
CA SER A 142 2.01 4.78 14.76
C SER A 142 2.21 5.26 16.21
N LYS A 143 1.17 5.26 17.07
CA LYS A 143 1.24 5.74 18.47
C LYS A 143 1.19 4.61 19.51
N LYS A 144 2.32 4.38 20.19
CA LYS A 144 2.50 3.32 21.20
C LYS A 144 1.42 3.22 22.27
N LYS A 145 0.90 4.37 22.74
CA LYS A 145 -0.09 4.40 23.83
C LYS A 145 -1.43 3.75 23.44
N LYS A 146 -1.75 3.73 22.15
CA LYS A 146 -3.04 3.26 21.62
C LYS A 146 -3.23 1.75 21.75
N GLU A 147 -2.15 0.97 21.80
CA GLU A 147 -2.24 -0.46 22.06
C GLU A 147 -2.83 -0.72 23.45
N ALA A 148 -2.36 0.01 24.47
CA ALA A 148 -2.84 -0.13 25.83
C ALA A 148 -4.20 0.55 26.07
N SER A 149 -4.45 1.71 25.46
CA SER A 149 -5.67 2.49 25.72
C SER A 149 -6.87 2.10 24.84
N GLU A 150 -6.61 1.71 23.60
CA GLU A 150 -7.63 1.51 22.57
C GLU A 150 -7.59 0.09 21.96
N GLY A 151 -6.60 -0.73 22.32
CA GLY A 151 -6.44 -2.08 21.78
C GLY A 151 -6.01 -2.12 20.31
N ILE A 152 -5.42 -1.03 19.81
CA ILE A 152 -4.96 -0.91 18.41
C ILE A 152 -3.47 -1.23 18.36
N ALA A 153 -3.08 -2.17 17.49
CA ALA A 153 -1.71 -2.69 17.46
C ALA A 153 -0.69 -1.58 17.20
N TYR A 154 0.33 -1.47 18.04
CA TYR A 154 1.42 -0.54 17.79
C TYR A 154 2.29 -1.10 16.66
N GLU A 155 2.28 -0.44 15.50
CA GLU A 155 2.89 -0.92 14.25
C GLU A 155 4.30 -1.48 14.42
N TRP A 156 5.17 -0.70 15.08
CA TRP A 156 6.59 -1.02 15.27
C TRP A 156 6.84 -2.26 16.15
N ASN A 157 5.81 -2.83 16.78
CA ASN A 157 5.89 -4.13 17.44
C ASN A 157 5.78 -5.32 16.47
N TYR A 158 5.27 -5.13 15.26
CA TYR A 158 4.90 -6.21 14.33
C TYR A 158 5.53 -6.08 12.95
N VAL A 159 5.88 -4.87 12.52
CA VAL A 159 6.33 -4.55 11.16
C VAL A 159 7.76 -3.99 11.18
N VAL A 160 8.57 -4.37 10.17
CA VAL A 160 9.74 -3.58 9.75
C VAL A 160 9.40 -2.83 8.48
N GLU A 161 9.80 -1.57 8.41
CA GLU A 161 9.43 -0.65 7.34
C GLU A 161 10.63 0.17 6.86
N ASN A 162 10.81 0.26 5.54
CA ASN A 162 11.84 1.13 4.99
C ASN A 162 11.41 2.60 5.01
N GLN A 163 12.39 3.48 4.96
CA GLN A 163 12.21 4.92 4.87
C GLN A 163 11.29 5.25 3.70
N TYR A 164 10.40 6.21 3.90
CA TYR A 164 9.53 6.76 2.87
C TYR A 164 10.21 7.94 2.15
N GLY A 165 9.57 8.47 1.12
CA GLY A 165 10.03 9.66 0.41
C GLY A 165 11.28 9.42 -0.43
N ASP A 166 11.94 10.50 -0.83
CA ASP A 166 13.11 10.44 -1.73
C ASP A 166 14.26 9.62 -1.11
N ASP A 167 14.38 9.67 0.22
CA ASP A 167 15.36 8.89 0.98
C ASP A 167 15.10 7.38 0.95
N GLY A 168 13.82 6.98 0.82
CA GLY A 168 13.37 5.60 0.66
C GLY A 168 13.57 5.02 -0.73
N MET A 169 13.61 5.88 -1.76
CA MET A 169 13.66 5.48 -3.17
C MET A 169 15.08 5.29 -3.72
N LYS A 170 16.12 5.37 -2.87
CA LYS A 170 17.52 5.27 -3.28
C LYS A 170 17.87 3.88 -3.82
N SER A 171 18.21 3.81 -5.10
CA SER A 171 18.62 2.58 -5.79
C SER A 171 19.68 1.80 -5.00
N GLY A 172 19.45 0.49 -4.79
CA GLY A 172 20.38 -0.39 -4.08
C GLY A 172 20.42 -0.20 -2.56
N SER A 173 19.55 0.63 -1.99
CA SER A 173 19.40 0.82 -0.55
C SER A 173 17.97 0.52 -0.11
N CYS A 174 17.83 0.09 1.15
CA CYS A 174 16.54 -0.09 1.81
C CYS A 174 16.69 0.37 3.28
N PRO A 175 16.93 1.67 3.53
CA PRO A 175 17.13 2.18 4.88
C PRO A 175 15.83 2.04 5.67
N ASN A 176 15.87 1.71 6.96
CA ASN A 176 14.66 1.65 7.79
C ASN A 176 14.19 3.06 8.22
N ARG A 177 12.90 3.21 8.50
CA ARG A 177 12.38 4.38 9.23
C ARG A 177 13.02 4.48 10.62
N ALA A 178 13.06 5.69 11.18
CA ALA A 178 13.66 5.93 12.49
C ALA A 178 12.96 5.18 13.64
N GLU A 179 11.64 5.02 13.55
CA GLU A 179 10.82 4.28 14.52
C GLU A 179 10.86 2.76 14.31
N SER A 180 11.18 2.33 13.09
CA SER A 180 11.28 0.92 12.72
C SER A 180 12.56 0.28 13.27
N SER A 181 12.48 -1.01 13.57
CA SER A 181 13.69 -1.83 13.70
C SER A 181 14.41 -1.96 12.34
N PRO A 182 15.71 -2.30 12.30
CA PRO A 182 16.42 -2.57 11.06
C PRO A 182 15.68 -3.58 10.17
N MET A 183 15.70 -3.40 8.84
CA MET A 183 14.93 -4.22 7.88
C MET A 183 15.20 -5.74 7.99
N ASN A 184 16.41 -6.13 8.38
CA ASN A 184 16.79 -7.53 8.60
C ASN A 184 16.34 -8.11 9.96
N THR A 185 15.58 -7.36 10.76
CA THR A 185 15.09 -7.82 12.08
C THR A 185 14.04 -8.91 11.92
N SER A 186 14.37 -10.13 12.34
CA SER A 186 13.48 -11.29 12.27
C SER A 186 12.46 -11.39 13.40
N SER A 187 12.58 -10.58 14.46
CA SER A 187 11.61 -10.54 15.56
C SER A 187 10.29 -9.84 15.21
N LYS A 188 10.17 -9.35 13.97
CA LYS A 188 8.98 -8.77 13.34
C LYS A 188 8.70 -9.58 12.08
N SER A 189 7.54 -10.22 11.99
CA SER A 189 7.23 -11.12 10.87
C SER A 189 6.71 -10.40 9.63
N LEU A 190 6.25 -9.15 9.75
CA LEU A 190 5.72 -8.37 8.64
C LEU A 190 6.75 -7.37 8.11
N ILE A 191 6.75 -7.19 6.79
CA ILE A 191 7.58 -6.21 6.07
C ILE A 191 6.66 -5.27 5.29
N LEU A 192 6.85 -3.95 5.47
CA LEU A 192 6.25 -2.93 4.64
C LEU A 192 7.35 -2.23 3.84
N VAL A 193 7.12 -2.08 2.53
CA VAL A 193 8.02 -1.34 1.64
C VAL A 193 7.32 -0.10 1.09
N ASN A 194 7.78 1.08 1.50
CA ASN A 194 7.47 2.37 0.92
C ASN A 194 8.30 2.63 -0.34
N TYR A 195 7.63 3.08 -1.40
CA TYR A 195 8.25 3.49 -2.65
C TYR A 195 7.42 4.59 -3.33
N PHE A 196 7.59 5.81 -2.85
CA PHE A 196 6.97 7.03 -3.36
C PHE A 196 7.83 8.24 -2.96
N PRO A 197 7.82 9.33 -3.75
CA PRO A 197 8.62 10.52 -3.46
C PRO A 197 8.00 11.37 -2.35
N ASP A 198 8.78 12.28 -1.76
CA ASP A 198 8.26 13.19 -0.71
C ASP A 198 7.15 14.12 -1.24
N ASN A 199 7.22 14.46 -2.53
CA ASN A 199 6.21 15.26 -3.22
C ASN A 199 5.48 14.39 -4.24
N PRO A 200 4.21 14.04 -4.00
CA PRO A 200 3.42 13.21 -4.90
C PRO A 200 3.42 13.75 -6.34
N ASN A 201 3.73 12.88 -7.30
CA ASN A 201 3.73 13.24 -8.72
C ASN A 201 3.10 12.13 -9.56
N SER A 202 1.83 12.31 -9.94
CA SER A 202 1.06 11.33 -10.72
C SER A 202 1.69 11.00 -12.08
N THR A 203 2.43 11.92 -12.69
CA THR A 203 3.09 11.68 -13.98
C THR A 203 4.35 10.84 -13.79
N ALA A 204 5.11 11.06 -12.71
CA ALA A 204 6.28 10.26 -12.38
C ALA A 204 5.88 8.84 -11.92
N ALA A 205 4.74 8.71 -11.25
CA ALA A 205 4.19 7.46 -10.75
C ALA A 205 4.12 6.36 -11.83
N CYS A 206 3.87 6.73 -13.10
CA CYS A 206 3.87 5.77 -14.21
C CYS A 206 5.18 4.95 -14.30
N ALA A 207 6.33 5.61 -14.20
CA ALA A 207 7.63 4.96 -14.28
C ALA A 207 8.06 4.37 -12.93
N GLU A 208 7.69 5.03 -11.83
CA GLU A 208 8.02 4.61 -10.47
C GLU A 208 7.31 3.30 -10.11
N ASN A 209 6.00 3.22 -10.31
CA ASN A 209 5.18 2.05 -9.98
C ASN A 209 5.38 0.85 -10.92
N SER A 210 6.33 0.92 -11.87
CA SER A 210 6.58 -0.14 -12.85
C SER A 210 7.89 -0.88 -12.55
N ALA A 211 8.84 -0.95 -13.50
CA ALA A 211 10.09 -1.69 -13.31
C ALA A 211 10.94 -1.20 -12.12
N ARG A 212 10.84 0.08 -11.77
CA ARG A 212 11.59 0.66 -10.65
C ARG A 212 11.09 0.17 -9.29
N LEU A 213 9.77 0.07 -9.12
CA LEU A 213 9.15 -0.55 -7.95
C LEU A 213 9.61 -1.99 -7.77
N VAL A 214 9.57 -2.81 -8.84
CA VAL A 214 10.05 -4.21 -8.78
C VAL A 214 11.52 -4.27 -8.36
N SER A 215 12.37 -3.43 -8.94
CA SER A 215 13.78 -3.35 -8.55
C SER A 215 14.00 -2.94 -7.09
N MET A 216 13.12 -2.10 -6.54
CA MET A 216 13.17 -1.75 -5.12
C MET A 216 12.73 -2.93 -4.24
N LEU A 217 11.70 -3.67 -4.65
CA LEU A 217 11.29 -4.88 -3.92
C LEU A 217 12.40 -5.93 -3.87
N ASP A 218 13.13 -6.15 -4.96
CA ASP A 218 14.29 -7.05 -4.98
C ASP A 218 15.39 -6.57 -4.03
N THR A 219 15.67 -5.27 -4.04
CA THR A 219 16.65 -4.63 -3.16
C THR A 219 16.26 -4.81 -1.68
N CYS A 220 15.03 -4.47 -1.34
CA CYS A 220 14.53 -4.61 0.02
C CYS A 220 14.40 -6.08 0.43
N HIS A 221 14.05 -7.01 -0.46
CA HIS A 221 14.06 -8.44 -0.18
C HIS A 221 15.45 -8.91 0.26
N ALA A 222 16.49 -8.57 -0.50
CA ALA A 222 17.87 -8.93 -0.17
C ALA A 222 18.33 -8.33 1.17
N LEU A 223 17.95 -7.06 1.44
CA LEU A 223 18.35 -6.34 2.65
C LEU A 223 17.46 -6.63 3.88
N SER A 224 16.31 -7.27 3.69
CA SER A 224 15.37 -7.64 4.76
C SER A 224 15.54 -9.08 5.25
N GLY A 225 16.72 -9.67 4.99
CA GLY A 225 17.04 -11.04 5.37
C GLY A 225 16.38 -12.08 4.47
N ASN A 226 16.27 -11.80 3.16
CA ASN A 226 15.62 -12.65 2.16
C ASN A 226 14.14 -12.90 2.44
N ARG A 227 13.44 -11.84 2.88
CA ARG A 227 12.02 -11.86 3.17
C ARG A 227 11.33 -10.83 2.29
N TRP A 228 10.32 -11.27 1.56
CA TRP A 228 9.56 -10.41 0.65
C TRP A 228 8.63 -9.50 1.43
N ALA A 229 8.33 -8.34 0.85
CA ALA A 229 7.39 -7.39 1.41
C ALA A 229 6.02 -8.05 1.62
N ASN A 230 5.42 -7.91 2.80
CA ASN A 230 4.02 -8.25 3.03
C ASN A 230 3.11 -7.10 2.62
N PHE A 231 3.63 -5.87 2.61
CA PHE A 231 2.92 -4.66 2.27
C PHE A 231 3.77 -3.79 1.36
N ILE A 232 3.16 -3.24 0.30
CA ILE A 232 3.82 -2.37 -0.68
C ILE A 232 3.04 -1.07 -0.74
N ALA A 233 3.67 0.02 -0.31
CA ALA A 233 3.17 1.38 -0.32
C ALA A 233 3.78 2.19 -1.45
N VAL A 234 2.88 2.76 -2.25
CA VAL A 234 3.17 3.55 -3.43
C VAL A 234 2.20 4.72 -3.46
N ASP A 235 2.49 5.68 -4.33
CA ASP A 235 1.56 6.75 -4.70
C ASP A 235 0.92 6.50 -6.06
N PHE A 236 -0.32 6.96 -6.24
CA PHE A 236 -1.13 6.75 -7.45
C PHE A 236 -1.09 5.31 -7.99
N TYR A 237 -1.46 4.30 -7.19
CA TYR A 237 -1.23 2.87 -7.50
C TYR A 237 -1.75 2.34 -8.85
N MET A 238 -2.67 3.07 -9.49
CA MET A 238 -3.22 2.73 -10.82
C MET A 238 -2.39 3.30 -11.98
N GLU A 239 -1.45 4.20 -11.69
CA GLU A 239 -0.56 4.81 -12.66
C GLU A 239 0.63 3.88 -12.88
N SER A 240 0.79 3.36 -14.11
CA SER A 240 1.94 2.55 -14.52
C SER A 240 2.19 2.63 -16.04
N ASP A 241 3.45 2.50 -16.45
CA ASP A 241 3.84 2.25 -17.84
C ASP A 241 4.16 0.77 -18.15
N GLY A 242 4.21 -0.07 -17.10
CA GLY A 242 4.33 -1.53 -17.11
C GLY A 242 3.20 -2.22 -16.34
N GLY A 243 3.50 -3.33 -15.64
CA GLY A 243 2.49 -4.09 -14.88
C GLY A 243 2.08 -3.48 -13.54
N GLY A 244 2.72 -2.38 -13.12
CA GLY A 244 2.26 -1.56 -12.01
C GLY A 244 2.47 -2.19 -10.62
N ALA A 245 1.87 -1.57 -9.61
CA ALA A 245 1.77 -2.12 -8.26
C ALA A 245 1.11 -3.52 -8.19
N PRO A 246 0.12 -3.88 -9.05
CA PRO A 246 -0.40 -5.24 -9.11
C PRO A 246 0.66 -6.28 -9.50
N GLU A 247 1.48 -6.04 -10.54
CA GLU A 247 2.56 -6.96 -10.93
C GLU A 247 3.59 -7.12 -9.81
N ALA A 248 4.00 -6.03 -9.18
CA ALA A 248 4.94 -6.05 -8.07
C ALA A 248 4.43 -6.92 -6.90
N THR A 249 3.12 -6.90 -6.67
CA THR A 249 2.45 -7.74 -5.67
C THR A 249 2.40 -9.19 -6.07
N ASP A 250 2.08 -9.47 -7.32
CA ASP A 250 2.05 -10.83 -7.87
C ASP A 250 3.42 -11.49 -7.82
N ILE A 251 4.50 -10.74 -8.04
CA ILE A 251 5.89 -11.19 -7.90
C ILE A 251 6.18 -11.59 -6.45
N ALA A 252 5.98 -10.66 -5.51
CA ALA A 252 6.24 -10.93 -4.10
C ALA A 252 5.34 -12.09 -3.58
N ASN A 253 4.10 -12.21 -4.05
CA ASN A 253 3.19 -13.29 -3.70
C ASN A 253 3.64 -14.63 -4.29
N GLY A 254 4.11 -14.65 -5.53
CA GLY A 254 4.69 -15.84 -6.15
C GLY A 254 5.81 -16.41 -5.29
N HIS A 255 6.74 -15.55 -4.87
CA HIS A 255 7.86 -15.98 -4.07
C HIS A 255 7.45 -16.45 -2.67
N MET A 256 6.54 -15.75 -1.99
CA MET A 256 6.11 -16.13 -0.64
C MET A 256 5.20 -17.37 -0.61
N VAL A 257 4.29 -17.50 -1.57
CA VAL A 257 3.27 -18.56 -1.56
C VAL A 257 3.79 -19.86 -2.14
N CYS A 258 4.54 -19.79 -3.24
CA CYS A 258 4.93 -20.98 -3.99
C CYS A 258 6.38 -20.99 -4.48
N GLY A 259 7.19 -19.97 -4.18
CA GLY A 259 8.60 -19.89 -4.57
C GLY A 259 8.83 -19.58 -6.04
N CYS A 260 7.82 -19.05 -6.74
CA CYS A 260 7.90 -18.71 -8.16
C CYS A 260 8.03 -17.20 -8.37
N ASP A 261 8.60 -16.80 -9.50
CA ASP A 261 8.80 -15.37 -9.83
C ASP A 261 7.49 -14.58 -9.95
N ASN A 262 6.34 -15.25 -10.04
CA ASN A 262 5.03 -14.62 -10.08
C ASN A 262 3.95 -15.61 -9.60
N ILE A 263 2.92 -15.12 -8.91
CA ILE A 263 1.80 -15.93 -8.42
C ILE A 263 1.05 -16.65 -9.55
N ALA A 264 0.99 -16.07 -10.75
CA ALA A 264 0.39 -16.71 -11.93
C ALA A 264 1.11 -18.01 -12.34
N TYR A 265 2.38 -18.17 -11.94
CA TYR A 265 3.20 -19.35 -12.22
C TYR A 265 3.05 -20.44 -11.15
N CYS A 266 2.38 -20.16 -10.05
CA CYS A 266 2.11 -21.16 -9.03
C CYS A 266 1.26 -22.32 -9.60
N MET A 267 1.59 -23.53 -9.14
CA MET A 267 0.83 -24.74 -9.42
C MET A 267 0.11 -25.22 -8.16
N GLU A 268 -1.18 -25.51 -8.29
CA GLU A 268 -1.97 -26.07 -7.19
C GLU A 268 -1.39 -27.42 -6.75
N ASN A 269 -1.28 -27.63 -5.44
CA ASN A 269 -0.76 -28.85 -4.82
C ASN A 269 0.67 -29.25 -5.23
N ALA A 270 1.44 -28.33 -5.83
CA ALA A 270 2.83 -28.57 -6.16
C ALA A 270 3.75 -28.24 -4.97
N THR A 271 4.95 -28.80 -4.99
CA THR A 271 6.02 -28.45 -4.06
C THR A 271 6.49 -27.02 -4.29
N PHE A 272 6.85 -26.31 -3.21
CA PHE A 272 7.43 -24.96 -3.30
C PHE A 272 8.63 -24.94 -4.26
N GLY A 273 8.69 -23.92 -5.12
CA GLY A 273 9.65 -23.77 -6.21
C GLY A 273 9.28 -24.50 -7.50
N THR A 274 8.14 -25.21 -7.55
CA THR A 274 7.67 -25.86 -8.78
C THR A 274 6.72 -24.93 -9.54
N CYS A 275 7.24 -24.35 -10.62
CA CYS A 275 6.58 -23.28 -11.35
C CYS A 275 6.16 -23.71 -12.76
N LYS A 276 5.05 -23.16 -13.24
CA LYS A 276 4.71 -23.20 -14.67
C LYS A 276 5.79 -22.47 -15.46
N ALA A 277 6.03 -22.90 -16.70
CA ALA A 277 6.88 -22.14 -17.60
C ALA A 277 6.31 -20.72 -17.78
N ALA A 278 7.16 -19.71 -17.67
CA ALA A 278 6.77 -18.34 -17.94
C ALA A 278 6.23 -18.25 -19.39
N PRO A 279 5.20 -17.42 -19.65
CA PRO A 279 4.79 -17.13 -21.01
C PRO A 279 6.00 -16.68 -21.83
N PRO A 280 6.12 -17.07 -23.10
CA PRO A 280 7.16 -16.52 -23.97
C PRO A 280 7.04 -14.98 -23.95
N PRO A 281 8.18 -14.25 -23.95
CA PRO A 281 8.14 -12.80 -23.96
C PRO A 281 7.22 -12.32 -25.07
N LYS A 282 6.29 -11.42 -24.76
CA LYS A 282 5.46 -10.79 -25.80
C LYS A 282 6.42 -10.18 -26.82
N ALA A 283 6.41 -10.70 -28.05
CA ALA A 283 7.19 -10.14 -29.14
C ALA A 283 6.90 -8.64 -29.21
N SER A 284 7.94 -7.81 -29.35
CA SER A 284 7.77 -6.38 -29.54
C SER A 284 6.91 -6.15 -30.78
N ILE A 285 5.64 -5.79 -30.57
CA ILE A 285 4.73 -5.49 -31.67
C ILE A 285 5.21 -4.18 -32.26
N GLY A 286 5.94 -4.28 -33.38
CA GLY A 286 6.07 -3.19 -34.33
C GLY A 286 4.68 -2.71 -34.68
N SER A 287 4.48 -1.40 -34.57
CA SER A 287 3.25 -0.67 -34.84
C SER A 287 2.50 -1.22 -36.05
N ASN A 288 1.36 -1.88 -35.82
CA ASN A 288 0.31 -1.97 -36.83
C ASN A 288 -1.06 -1.97 -36.14
N PRO A 289 -2.00 -1.09 -36.53
CA PRO A 289 -3.23 -0.88 -35.80
C PRO A 289 -4.27 -1.88 -36.30
N SER A 290 -4.66 -2.85 -35.47
CA SER A 290 -5.99 -3.49 -35.44
C SER A 290 -5.93 -4.78 -34.62
N SER A 291 -6.45 -4.74 -33.39
CA SER A 291 -7.39 -5.73 -32.82
C SER A 291 -7.48 -5.56 -31.31
N ASN A 292 -8.72 -5.42 -30.84
CA ASN A 292 -9.10 -5.41 -29.42
C ASN A 292 -8.80 -6.78 -28.79
N GLN A 293 -8.06 -6.81 -27.67
CA GLN A 293 -8.41 -7.56 -26.44
C GLN A 293 -7.32 -7.43 -25.37
N PHE A 294 -7.78 -7.37 -24.11
CA PHE A 294 -7.16 -6.99 -22.82
C PHE A 294 -7.17 -5.49 -22.48
N PRO A 295 -7.81 -5.07 -21.36
CA PRO A 295 -7.68 -3.72 -20.88
C PRO A 295 -6.29 -3.57 -20.23
N GLN A 296 -5.28 -3.26 -21.03
CA GLN A 296 -4.17 -2.45 -20.52
C GLN A 296 -4.75 -1.05 -20.31
N GLN A 297 -5.36 -0.82 -19.15
CA GLN A 297 -5.68 0.54 -18.72
C GLN A 297 -4.34 1.24 -18.42
N ARG A 298 -3.64 1.69 -19.47
CA ARG A 298 -2.79 2.86 -19.31
C ARG A 298 -3.74 3.99 -19.00
N SER A 299 -3.57 4.62 -17.85
CA SER A 299 -4.23 5.88 -17.56
C SER A 299 -3.89 6.90 -18.66
N ASP A 300 -4.81 7.83 -18.94
CA ASP A 300 -4.54 8.94 -19.87
C ASP A 300 -3.36 9.80 -19.37
N ALA A 301 -3.10 9.83 -18.06
CA ALA A 301 -1.94 10.45 -17.45
C ALA A 301 -0.62 9.85 -17.97
N CYS A 302 -0.51 8.51 -18.07
CA CYS A 302 0.68 7.83 -18.59
C CYS A 302 0.84 7.93 -20.12
N LEU A 303 -0.18 8.36 -20.87
CA LEU A 303 -0.09 8.55 -22.33
C LEU A 303 0.52 9.90 -22.71
N THR A 304 0.35 10.94 -21.89
CA THR A 304 0.84 12.30 -22.20
C THR A 304 2.36 12.45 -22.07
N SER A 305 3.03 11.60 -21.28
CA SER A 305 4.49 11.62 -21.11
C SER A 305 5.26 11.10 -22.35
N SER A 306 4.64 10.22 -23.14
CA SER A 306 5.26 9.63 -24.33
C SER A 306 5.33 10.59 -25.51
N LEU A 307 4.47 11.62 -25.57
CA LEU A 307 4.38 12.55 -26.70
C LEU A 307 5.08 13.89 -26.45
N SER A 308 5.29 14.28 -25.19
CA SER A 308 5.93 15.57 -24.85
C SER A 308 7.44 15.60 -25.14
N SER A 309 8.09 14.44 -25.24
CA SER A 309 9.54 14.35 -25.51
C SER A 309 9.93 14.69 -26.96
N PHE A 310 8.97 14.94 -27.87
CA PHE A 310 9.25 15.23 -29.29
C PHE A 310 9.03 16.67 -29.75
N PHE A 311 8.46 17.58 -28.94
CA PHE A 311 8.11 18.93 -29.43
C PHE A 311 8.50 20.15 -28.56
N PHE A 312 9.19 20.00 -27.44
CA PHE A 312 9.70 21.16 -26.68
C PHE A 312 11.24 21.21 -26.63
N LYS A 313 11.85 21.37 -27.82
CA LYS A 313 13.17 22.02 -27.96
C LYS A 313 13.02 23.22 -28.88
N LEU A 314 12.45 24.31 -28.38
CA LEU A 314 12.79 25.67 -28.82
C LEU A 314 12.11 26.71 -27.91
N THR A 315 12.88 27.71 -27.47
CA THR A 315 12.45 29.00 -26.84
C THR A 315 11.82 28.87 -25.44
N VAL A 316 12.31 29.52 -24.37
CA VAL A 316 12.66 30.93 -24.23
C VAL A 316 13.71 31.13 -23.12
N ILE A 317 14.71 31.97 -23.41
CA ILE A 317 15.62 32.64 -22.47
C ILE A 317 14.98 33.97 -22.06
N HIS A 318 14.81 34.24 -20.76
CA HIS A 318 15.02 35.54 -20.05
C HIS A 318 14.05 35.78 -18.87
N SER A 319 14.65 35.89 -17.68
CA SER A 319 14.47 36.96 -16.67
C SER A 319 13.30 37.01 -15.68
N PHE A 320 13.67 37.53 -14.50
CA PHE A 320 12.90 37.96 -13.29
C PHE A 320 12.58 36.81 -12.31
N LEU A 321 13.14 36.70 -11.10
CA LEU A 321 13.54 37.63 -10.03
C LEU A 321 12.38 38.50 -9.49
N LEU A 322 12.12 38.32 -8.18
CA LEU A 322 11.42 39.17 -7.19
C LEU A 322 9.95 38.87 -6.79
N ILE A 323 9.81 38.59 -5.48
CA ILE A 323 8.76 39.04 -4.50
C ILE A 323 7.37 38.40 -4.72
N ILE A 324 6.73 37.65 -3.80
CA ILE A 324 6.44 37.80 -2.35
C ILE A 324 6.44 36.41 -1.70
#